data_AF-A0A0B5F4Y1-F1
#
_entry.id   AF-A0A0B5F4Y1-F1
#
_cell.length_a   1.000
_cell.length_b   1.000
_cell.length_c   1.000
_cell.angle_alpha   90.00
_cell.angle_beta   90.00
_cell.angle_gamma   90.00
#
_symmetry.space_group_name_H-M   'P 1'
#
loop_
_entity.id
_entity.type
_entity.pdbx_description
1 polymer ?
#
loop_
_entity_poly.entity_id
_entity_poly.type
_entity_poly.pdbx_seq_one_letter_code
_entity_poly.pdbx_strand_id
1 'polypeptide(L)'
;MSGLVGALVGAAAGYGGTRQAQNRALAAERQARLDAKQDVAMTTLADTFGKLQRHVRGVPGTPEYAPDTEEFAAVDAAERTWDQKLEDLTAPARIAVGVLRDEALRARLHQSLDLLDAWQSGLEYAYRGRVPARSRAWVLRGILSHAVECVGAWQREEPLPEPNEAYGEAVDSLELKREEAEAAAEAEAAYVREQRARGRGGQA
;
A
#
# COMPACT_ATOMS: atom_id res chain seq x y z
N MET A 1 15.08 -5.47 70.78
CA MET A 1 15.23 -6.13 69.46
C MET A 1 14.20 -5.67 68.40
N SER A 2 13.42 -4.61 68.61
CA SER A 2 12.33 -4.23 67.68
C SER A 2 12.67 -3.17 66.62
N GLY A 3 13.86 -2.57 66.64
CA GLY A 3 14.25 -1.50 65.70
C GLY A 3 14.86 -1.96 64.37
N LEU A 4 15.40 -3.18 64.31
CA LEU A 4 16.19 -3.66 63.17
C LEU A 4 15.30 -4.29 62.07
N VAL A 5 14.11 -4.79 62.43
CA VAL A 5 13.14 -5.36 61.48
C VAL A 5 12.39 -4.26 60.71
N GLY A 6 12.13 -3.09 61.33
CA GLY A 6 11.47 -1.96 60.67
C GLY A 6 12.30 -1.30 59.57
N ALA A 7 13.63 -1.25 59.73
CA ALA A 7 14.54 -0.65 58.75
C ALA A 7 14.71 -1.49 57.47
N LEU A 8 14.67 -2.83 57.58
CA LEU A 8 14.79 -3.73 56.43
C LEU A 8 13.51 -3.77 55.57
N VAL A 9 12.33 -3.67 56.19
CA VAL A 9 11.04 -3.60 55.47
C VAL A 9 10.87 -2.24 54.77
N GLY A 10 11.31 -1.14 55.39
CA GLY A 10 11.32 0.19 54.76
C GLY A 10 12.24 0.29 53.53
N ALA A 11 13.42 -0.34 53.58
CA ALA A 11 14.35 -0.39 52.45
C ALA A 11 13.83 -1.28 51.29
N ALA A 12 13.19 -2.41 51.58
CA ALA A 12 12.61 -3.29 50.57
C ALA A 12 11.37 -2.67 49.87
N ALA A 13 10.52 -1.95 50.61
CA ALA A 13 9.39 -1.22 50.05
C ALA A 13 9.84 -0.03 49.18
N GLY A 14 10.90 0.69 49.61
CA GLY A 14 11.52 1.76 48.83
C GLY A 14 12.10 1.26 47.50
N TYR A 15 12.82 0.14 47.51
CA TYR A 15 13.46 -0.42 46.30
C TYR A 15 12.43 -0.94 45.27
N GLY A 16 11.36 -1.58 45.75
CA GLY A 16 10.24 -2.05 44.91
C GLY A 16 9.49 -0.88 44.25
N GLY A 17 9.21 0.18 45.01
CA GLY A 17 8.56 1.40 44.51
C GLY A 17 9.40 2.12 43.46
N THR A 18 10.72 2.23 43.67
CA THR A 18 11.62 2.84 42.68
C THR A 18 11.73 2.04 41.40
N ARG A 19 11.73 0.69 41.46
CA ARG A 19 11.73 -0.14 40.26
C ARG A 19 10.41 -0.04 39.49
N GLN A 20 9.28 0.02 40.18
CA GLN A 20 7.98 0.21 39.52
C GLN A 20 7.88 1.58 38.85
N ALA A 21 8.37 2.64 39.50
CA ALA A 21 8.43 3.97 38.91
C ALA A 21 9.38 4.03 37.70
N GLN A 22 10.56 3.40 37.78
CA GLN A 22 11.49 3.30 36.66
C GLN A 22 10.90 2.50 35.49
N ASN A 23 10.24 1.37 35.74
CA ASN A 23 9.58 0.59 34.69
C ASN A 23 8.45 1.37 34.01
N ARG A 24 7.67 2.14 34.77
CA ARG A 24 6.64 3.03 34.22
C ARG A 24 7.26 4.17 33.39
N ALA A 25 8.34 4.77 33.86
CA ALA A 25 9.05 5.82 33.12
C ALA A 25 9.62 5.28 31.80
N LEU A 26 10.24 4.10 31.81
CA LEU A 26 10.73 3.44 30.60
C LEU A 26 9.60 3.07 29.64
N ALA A 27 8.45 2.61 30.15
CA ALA A 27 7.29 2.31 29.34
C ALA A 27 6.71 3.59 28.69
N ALA A 28 6.60 4.67 29.46
CA ALA A 28 6.15 5.97 28.97
C ALA A 28 7.11 6.55 27.92
N GLU A 29 8.42 6.43 28.13
CA GLU A 29 9.42 6.88 27.16
C GLU A 29 9.36 6.06 25.86
N ARG A 30 9.19 4.74 25.96
CA ARG A 30 8.98 3.88 24.79
C ARG A 30 7.72 4.28 24.03
N GLN A 31 6.62 4.53 24.74
CA GLN A 31 5.37 4.96 24.14
C GLN A 31 5.53 6.32 23.44
N ALA A 32 6.15 7.31 24.09
CA ALA A 32 6.42 8.62 23.48
C ALA A 32 7.29 8.52 22.23
N ARG A 33 8.30 7.63 22.21
CA ARG A 33 9.12 7.37 21.01
C ARG A 33 8.31 6.71 19.89
N LEU A 34 7.33 5.87 20.22
CA LEU A 34 6.45 5.25 19.23
C LEU A 34 5.49 6.27 18.64
N ASP A 35 4.90 7.12 19.47
CA ASP A 35 3.96 8.16 19.05
C ASP A 35 4.68 9.17 18.14
N ALA A 36 5.90 9.58 18.51
CA ALA A 36 6.74 10.42 17.64
C ALA A 36 7.05 9.78 16.28
N LYS A 37 7.22 8.45 16.20
CA LYS A 37 7.40 7.75 14.92
C LYS A 37 6.12 7.75 14.09
N GLN A 38 4.96 7.63 14.73
CA GLN A 38 3.67 7.72 14.05
C GLN A 38 3.43 9.12 13.49
N ASP A 39 3.76 10.17 14.25
CA ASP A 39 3.62 11.55 13.77
C ASP A 39 4.49 11.82 12.53
N VAL A 40 5.73 11.33 12.55
CA VAL A 40 6.63 11.42 11.39
C VAL A 40 6.08 10.63 10.20
N ALA A 41 5.53 9.43 10.43
CA ALA A 41 4.89 8.64 9.39
C ALA A 41 3.68 9.37 8.79
N MET A 42 2.81 9.95 9.62
CA MET A 42 1.65 10.71 9.17
C MET A 42 2.04 11.94 8.37
N THR A 43 3.06 12.67 8.82
CA THR A 43 3.60 13.82 8.08
C THR A 43 4.15 13.39 6.71
N THR A 44 4.87 12.26 6.68
CA THR A 44 5.42 11.69 5.44
C THR A 44 4.30 11.26 4.49
N LEU A 45 3.26 10.60 4.99
CA LEU A 45 2.10 10.18 4.19
C LEU A 45 1.34 11.37 3.63
N ALA A 46 1.10 12.42 4.43
CA ALA A 46 0.41 13.62 3.98
C ALA A 46 1.17 14.35 2.86
N ASP A 47 2.48 14.54 3.02
CA ASP A 47 3.33 15.14 1.97
C ASP A 47 3.37 14.27 0.71
N THR A 48 3.55 12.96 0.88
CA THR A 48 3.66 12.00 -0.22
C THR A 48 2.35 11.89 -1.00
N PHE A 49 1.20 11.75 -0.34
CA PHE A 49 -0.10 11.74 -1.01
C PHE A 49 -0.39 13.08 -1.70
N GLY A 50 0.02 14.21 -1.12
CA GLY A 50 -0.05 15.50 -1.80
C GLY A 50 0.78 15.55 -3.09
N LYS A 51 1.98 14.97 -3.10
CA LYS A 51 2.82 14.85 -4.30
C LYS A 51 2.22 13.88 -5.33
N LEU A 52 1.74 12.73 -4.89
CA LEU A 52 1.07 11.73 -5.74
C LEU A 52 -0.19 12.31 -6.39
N GLN A 53 -1.02 13.05 -5.65
CA GLN A 53 -2.22 13.70 -6.21
C GLN A 53 -1.90 14.70 -7.33
N ARG A 54 -0.73 15.35 -7.29
CA ARG A 54 -0.24 16.20 -8.39
C ARG A 54 0.30 15.38 -9.55
N HIS A 55 1.04 14.30 -9.26
CA HIS A 55 1.64 13.41 -10.24
C HIS A 55 0.61 12.70 -11.13
N VAL A 56 -0.47 12.17 -10.52
CA VAL A 56 -1.55 11.47 -11.25
C VAL A 56 -2.37 12.36 -12.18
N ARG A 57 -2.22 13.69 -12.11
CA ARG A 57 -2.85 14.60 -13.07
C ARG A 57 -2.21 14.52 -14.45
N GLY A 58 -0.95 14.12 -14.51
CA GLY A 58 -0.17 13.98 -15.74
C GLY A 58 0.05 12.52 -16.16
N VAL A 59 -0.81 11.60 -15.70
CA VAL A 59 -0.72 10.19 -16.14
C VAL A 59 -0.89 10.10 -17.67
N PRO A 60 0.01 9.41 -18.38
CA PRO A 60 -0.13 9.21 -19.82
C PRO A 60 -1.46 8.54 -20.17
N GLY A 61 -2.17 9.12 -21.14
CA GLY A 61 -3.40 8.55 -21.66
C GLY A 61 -3.12 7.31 -22.52
N THR A 62 -4.14 6.47 -22.70
CA THR A 62 -4.09 5.41 -23.69
C THR A 62 -4.23 6.04 -25.08
N PRO A 63 -3.34 5.77 -26.05
CA PRO A 63 -3.48 6.31 -27.41
C PRO A 63 -4.80 5.84 -28.04
N GLU A 64 -5.56 6.77 -28.62
CA GLU A 64 -6.87 6.50 -29.26
C GLU A 64 -6.74 5.76 -30.60
N TYR A 65 -5.58 5.89 -31.24
CA TYR A 65 -5.24 5.27 -32.52
C TYR A 65 -3.99 4.42 -32.38
N ALA A 66 -3.81 3.44 -33.26
CA ALA A 66 -2.55 2.70 -33.34
C ALA A 66 -1.44 3.69 -33.72
N PRO A 67 -0.52 4.01 -32.80
CA PRO A 67 0.53 4.99 -33.07
C PRO A 67 1.49 4.45 -34.12
N ASP A 68 2.14 5.34 -34.87
CA ASP A 68 3.29 4.93 -35.67
C ASP A 68 4.48 4.53 -34.77
N THR A 69 5.56 4.03 -35.37
CA THR A 69 6.71 3.51 -34.59
C THR A 69 7.41 4.59 -33.76
N GLU A 70 7.43 5.84 -34.23
CA GLU A 70 8.09 6.95 -33.53
C GLU A 70 7.21 7.49 -32.40
N GLU A 71 5.91 7.63 -32.65
CA GLU A 71 4.91 8.01 -31.66
C GLU A 71 4.80 6.95 -30.55
N PHE A 72 4.86 5.66 -30.90
CA PHE A 72 4.89 4.58 -29.92
C PHE A 72 6.10 4.69 -28.98
N ALA A 73 7.30 4.94 -29.54
CA ALA A 73 8.51 5.11 -28.75
C ALA A 73 8.44 6.33 -27.81
N ALA A 74 7.82 7.42 -28.26
CA ALA A 74 7.60 8.62 -27.43
C ALA A 74 6.61 8.37 -26.28
N VAL A 75 5.50 7.65 -26.55
CA VAL A 75 4.51 7.27 -25.53
C VAL A 75 5.14 6.34 -24.50
N ASP A 76 5.85 5.31 -24.93
CA ASP A 76 6.51 4.36 -24.04
C ASP A 76 7.60 5.04 -23.18
N ALA A 77 8.38 5.97 -23.75
CA ALA A 77 9.34 6.75 -22.98
C ALA A 77 8.67 7.67 -21.93
N ALA A 78 7.52 8.26 -22.26
CA ALA A 78 6.73 9.06 -21.34
C ALA A 78 6.13 8.20 -20.21
N GLU A 79 5.60 7.02 -20.53
CA GLU A 79 5.09 6.05 -19.55
C GLU A 79 6.19 5.59 -18.60
N ARG A 80 7.37 5.21 -19.11
CA ARG A 80 8.52 4.82 -18.28
C ARG A 80 9.00 5.95 -17.37
N THR A 81 9.05 7.18 -17.87
CA THR A 81 9.44 8.34 -17.06
C THR A 81 8.42 8.64 -15.97
N TRP A 82 7.14 8.51 -16.30
CA TRP A 82 6.05 8.72 -15.35
C TRP A 82 6.05 7.64 -14.26
N ASP A 83 6.28 6.39 -14.65
CA ASP A 83 6.33 5.21 -13.78
C ASP A 83 7.49 5.28 -12.79
N GLN A 84 8.71 5.61 -13.27
CA GLN A 84 9.87 5.80 -12.38
C GLN A 84 9.60 6.85 -11.30
N LYS A 85 8.94 7.96 -11.69
CA LYS A 85 8.57 9.00 -10.73
C LYS A 85 7.44 8.58 -9.81
N LEU A 86 6.54 7.70 -10.25
CA LEU A 86 5.54 7.11 -9.36
C LEU A 86 6.25 6.26 -8.30
N GLU A 87 7.18 5.40 -8.68
CA GLU A 87 7.98 4.57 -7.77
C GLU A 87 8.74 5.42 -6.73
N ASP A 88 9.42 6.47 -7.19
CA ASP A 88 10.14 7.42 -6.31
C ASP A 88 9.21 8.08 -5.28
N LEU A 89 7.95 8.31 -5.65
CA LEU A 89 6.94 8.87 -4.77
C LEU A 89 6.29 7.82 -3.87
N THR A 90 6.08 6.59 -4.32
CA THR A 90 5.42 5.54 -3.50
C THR A 90 6.38 4.91 -2.50
N ALA A 91 7.70 4.88 -2.76
CA ALA A 91 8.69 4.27 -1.87
C ALA A 91 8.70 4.88 -0.45
N PRO A 92 8.76 6.21 -0.25
CA PRO A 92 8.64 6.80 1.09
C PRO A 92 7.30 6.50 1.78
N ALA A 93 6.20 6.47 1.02
CA ALA A 93 4.90 6.11 1.57
C ALA A 93 4.89 4.66 2.07
N ARG A 94 5.47 3.70 1.33
CA ARG A 94 5.55 2.30 1.76
C ARG A 94 6.28 2.14 3.09
N ILE A 95 7.39 2.85 3.27
CA ILE A 95 8.15 2.85 4.53
C ILE A 95 7.29 3.42 5.66
N ALA A 96 6.61 4.55 5.42
CA ALA A 96 5.74 5.20 6.41
C ALA A 96 4.52 4.34 6.78
N VAL A 97 3.90 3.66 5.80
CA VAL A 97 2.79 2.71 6.06
C VAL A 97 3.28 1.54 6.91
N GLY A 98 4.49 1.01 6.65
CA GLY A 98 5.04 -0.13 7.39
C GLY A 98 5.24 0.11 8.88
N VAL A 99 5.40 1.36 9.33
CA VAL A 99 5.54 1.70 10.75
C VAL A 99 4.22 1.97 11.48
N LEU A 100 3.09 1.96 10.76
CA LEU A 100 1.78 2.15 11.36
C LEU A 100 1.40 0.96 12.25
N ARG A 101 0.83 1.26 13.42
CA ARG A 101 0.34 0.25 14.37
C ARG A 101 -1.08 -0.20 14.07
N ASP A 102 -1.90 0.70 13.50
CA ASP A 102 -3.25 0.38 13.11
C ASP A 102 -3.23 -0.55 11.89
N GLU A 103 -3.63 -1.79 12.09
CA GLU A 103 -3.51 -2.82 11.05
C GLU A 103 -4.50 -2.60 9.91
N ALA A 104 -5.69 -2.08 10.21
CA ALA A 104 -6.73 -1.84 9.22
C ALA A 104 -6.36 -0.68 8.30
N LEU A 105 -5.89 0.44 8.87
CA LEU A 105 -5.36 1.56 8.10
C LEU A 105 -4.14 1.12 7.29
N ARG A 106 -3.19 0.41 7.93
CA ARG A 106 -1.99 -0.08 7.26
C ARG A 106 -2.33 -0.95 6.05
N ALA A 107 -3.25 -1.91 6.20
CA ALA A 107 -3.69 -2.76 5.11
C ALA A 107 -4.33 -1.95 3.96
N ARG A 108 -5.19 -0.99 4.30
CA ARG A 108 -5.86 -0.14 3.31
C ARG A 108 -4.88 0.73 2.52
N LEU A 109 -3.90 1.33 3.20
CA LEU A 109 -2.88 2.15 2.55
C LEU A 109 -1.93 1.30 1.70
N HIS A 110 -1.57 0.10 2.15
CA HIS A 110 -0.80 -0.83 1.31
C HIS A 110 -1.55 -1.21 0.04
N GLN A 111 -2.83 -1.61 0.15
CA GLN A 111 -3.64 -1.92 -1.02
C GLN A 111 -3.75 -0.72 -1.96
N SER A 112 -3.90 0.50 -1.43
CA SER A 112 -3.90 1.73 -2.25
C SER A 112 -2.60 1.89 -3.04
N LEU A 113 -1.44 1.64 -2.42
CA LEU A 113 -0.14 1.72 -3.08
C LEU A 113 0.05 0.61 -4.12
N ASP A 114 -0.44 -0.60 -3.83
CA ASP A 114 -0.37 -1.72 -4.78
C ASP A 114 -1.25 -1.48 -6.02
N LEU A 115 -2.41 -0.82 -5.85
CA LEU A 115 -3.24 -0.37 -6.97
C LEU A 115 -2.53 0.69 -7.81
N LEU A 116 -1.77 1.61 -7.19
CA LEU A 116 -0.97 2.59 -7.92
C LEU A 116 0.14 1.91 -8.73
N ASP A 117 0.85 0.95 -8.15
CA ASP A 117 1.88 0.19 -8.88
C ASP A 117 1.29 -0.61 -10.06
N ALA A 118 0.03 -1.05 -9.93
CA ALA A 118 -0.67 -1.81 -10.96
C ALA A 118 -1.33 -0.95 -12.07
N TRP A 119 -1.07 0.37 -12.10
CA TRP A 119 -1.78 1.33 -12.94
C TRP A 119 -1.75 1.05 -14.46
N GLN A 120 -0.76 0.34 -14.97
CA GLN A 120 -0.65 0.13 -16.43
C GLN A 120 -1.68 -0.90 -16.91
N SER A 121 -1.48 -2.15 -16.50
CA SER A 121 -2.22 -3.31 -17.00
C SER A 121 -3.13 -3.96 -15.95
N GLY A 122 -2.81 -3.84 -14.66
CA GLY A 122 -3.62 -4.41 -13.58
C GLY A 122 -4.99 -3.74 -13.43
N LEU A 123 -5.09 -2.48 -13.83
CA LEU A 123 -6.33 -1.69 -13.71
C LEU A 123 -7.10 -1.54 -15.04
N GLU A 124 -6.77 -2.34 -16.06
CA GLU A 124 -7.37 -2.26 -17.40
C GLU A 124 -8.91 -2.33 -17.38
N TYR A 125 -9.50 -3.16 -16.53
CA TYR A 125 -10.94 -3.30 -16.41
C TYR A 125 -11.59 -2.10 -15.73
N ALA A 126 -10.91 -1.45 -14.77
CA ALA A 126 -11.39 -0.20 -14.17
C ALA A 126 -11.46 0.94 -15.20
N TYR A 127 -10.56 0.96 -16.18
CA TYR A 127 -10.56 1.97 -17.25
C TYR A 127 -11.68 1.75 -18.27
N ARG A 128 -12.06 0.49 -18.50
CA ARG A 128 -13.01 0.07 -19.54
C ARG A 128 -14.41 -0.31 -19.03
N GLY A 129 -14.57 -0.46 -17.71
CA GLY A 129 -15.66 -1.22 -17.10
C GLY A 129 -17.07 -0.64 -17.24
N ARG A 130 -17.21 0.65 -17.59
CA ARG A 130 -18.52 1.29 -17.83
C ARG A 130 -18.46 2.29 -18.97
N VAL A 131 -19.58 2.47 -19.66
CA VAL A 131 -19.78 3.54 -20.65
C VAL A 131 -20.36 4.77 -19.91
N PRO A 132 -19.72 5.95 -20.00
CA PRO A 132 -18.48 6.23 -20.73
C PRO A 132 -17.23 5.72 -20.00
N ALA A 133 -16.23 5.29 -20.78
CA ALA A 133 -14.95 4.78 -20.28
C ALA A 133 -14.32 5.78 -19.30
N ARG A 134 -13.72 5.27 -18.21
CA ARG A 134 -13.09 6.09 -17.19
C ARG A 134 -11.64 6.34 -17.58
N SER A 135 -11.17 7.58 -17.44
CA SER A 135 -9.76 7.88 -17.69
C SER A 135 -8.88 7.31 -16.57
N ARG A 136 -7.64 6.93 -16.91
CA ARG A 136 -6.60 6.53 -15.92
C ARG A 136 -6.49 7.56 -14.78
N ALA A 137 -6.52 8.85 -15.13
CA ALA A 137 -6.45 9.95 -14.18
C ALA A 137 -7.62 9.94 -13.18
N TRP A 138 -8.83 9.59 -13.61
CA TRP A 138 -9.99 9.51 -12.71
C TRP A 138 -9.84 8.39 -11.69
N VAL A 139 -9.49 7.18 -12.15
CA VAL A 139 -9.30 6.01 -11.27
C VAL A 139 -8.17 6.25 -10.26
N LEU A 140 -7.00 6.69 -10.72
CA LEU A 140 -5.83 6.94 -9.86
C LEU A 140 -6.08 8.05 -8.84
N ARG A 141 -6.82 9.11 -9.23
CA ARG A 141 -7.26 10.14 -8.27
C ARG A 141 -8.23 9.59 -7.25
N GLY A 142 -9.14 8.71 -7.65
CA GLY A 142 -10.08 8.05 -6.74
C GLY A 142 -9.36 7.19 -5.71
N ILE A 143 -8.37 6.40 -6.13
CA ILE A 143 -7.51 5.60 -5.23
C ILE A 143 -6.84 6.52 -4.20
N LEU A 144 -6.20 7.61 -4.66
CA LEU A 144 -5.53 8.56 -3.77
C LEU A 144 -6.50 9.34 -2.86
N SER A 145 -7.70 9.68 -3.35
CA SER A 145 -8.74 10.32 -2.52
C SER A 145 -9.14 9.40 -1.37
N HIS A 146 -9.38 8.12 -1.67
CA HIS A 146 -9.71 7.14 -0.64
C HIS A 146 -8.59 6.99 0.38
N ALA A 147 -7.33 6.87 -0.06
CA ALA A 147 -6.18 6.79 0.85
C ALA A 147 -6.09 8.01 1.79
N VAL A 148 -6.30 9.23 1.26
CA VAL A 148 -6.32 10.46 2.05
C VAL A 148 -7.50 10.50 3.02
N GLU A 149 -8.68 10.06 2.59
CA GLU A 149 -9.87 9.94 3.44
C GLU A 149 -9.64 8.95 4.59
N CYS A 150 -8.98 7.81 4.35
CA CYS A 150 -8.61 6.86 5.39
C CYS A 150 -7.66 7.45 6.42
N VAL A 151 -6.60 8.15 5.99
CA VAL A 151 -5.70 8.85 6.91
C VAL A 151 -6.45 9.90 7.72
N GLY A 152 -7.32 10.68 7.05
CA GLY A 152 -8.11 11.71 7.71
C GLY A 152 -9.11 11.13 8.74
N ALA A 153 -9.81 10.05 8.40
CA ALA A 153 -10.72 9.37 9.31
C ALA A 153 -9.97 8.83 10.53
N TRP A 154 -8.83 8.19 10.33
CA TRP A 154 -7.98 7.72 11.43
C TRP A 154 -7.51 8.86 12.34
N GLN A 155 -7.08 10.00 11.78
CA GLN A 155 -6.69 11.18 12.56
C GLN A 155 -7.84 11.79 13.36
N ARG A 156 -9.08 11.64 12.89
CA ARG A 156 -10.30 12.07 13.60
C ARG A 156 -10.86 10.99 14.53
N GLU A 157 -10.18 9.85 14.66
CA GLU A 157 -10.66 8.68 15.42
C GLU A 157 -12.03 8.16 14.94
N GLU A 158 -12.29 8.33 13.64
CA GLU A 158 -13.49 7.85 12.96
C GLU A 158 -13.28 6.45 12.37
N PRO A 159 -14.36 5.68 12.15
CA PRO A 159 -14.25 4.44 11.37
C PRO A 159 -13.68 4.73 9.98
N LEU A 160 -12.89 3.80 9.46
CA LEU A 160 -12.37 3.91 8.10
C LEU A 160 -13.54 4.01 7.10
N PRO A 161 -13.45 4.92 6.12
CA PRO A 161 -14.51 5.10 5.15
C PRO A 161 -14.66 3.85 4.28
N GLU A 162 -15.86 3.64 3.77
CA GLU A 162 -16.09 2.67 2.70
C GLU A 162 -15.31 3.08 1.43
N PRO A 163 -14.90 2.10 0.59
CA PRO A 163 -14.33 2.37 -0.72
C PRO A 163 -15.20 3.34 -1.53
N ASN A 164 -14.55 4.35 -2.12
CA ASN A 164 -15.20 5.10 -3.19
C ASN A 164 -15.30 4.26 -4.47
N GLU A 165 -16.15 4.68 -5.41
CA GLU A 165 -16.43 3.93 -6.65
C GLU A 165 -15.15 3.57 -7.41
N ALA A 166 -14.26 4.54 -7.60
CA ALA A 166 -12.99 4.36 -8.31
C ALA A 166 -12.05 3.36 -7.62
N TYR A 167 -11.99 3.37 -6.28
CA TYR A 167 -11.20 2.43 -5.52
C TYR A 167 -11.76 1.02 -5.65
N GLY A 168 -13.09 0.85 -5.51
CA GLY A 168 -13.76 -0.43 -5.69
C GLY A 168 -13.50 -1.02 -7.08
N GLU A 169 -13.72 -0.23 -8.14
CA GLU A 169 -13.45 -0.68 -9.52
C GLU A 169 -11.98 -1.05 -9.74
N ALA A 170 -11.04 -0.35 -9.10
CA ALA A 170 -9.63 -0.67 -9.19
C ALA A 170 -9.27 -2.00 -8.49
N VAL A 171 -9.86 -2.25 -7.31
CA VAL A 171 -9.69 -3.54 -6.61
C VAL A 171 -10.22 -4.68 -7.45
N ASP A 172 -11.47 -4.57 -7.92
CA ASP A 172 -12.11 -5.59 -8.76
C ASP A 172 -11.29 -5.87 -10.03
N SER A 173 -10.79 -4.81 -10.67
CA SER A 173 -9.94 -4.95 -11.86
C SER A 173 -8.65 -5.70 -11.58
N LEU A 174 -7.97 -5.40 -10.47
CA LEU A 174 -6.72 -6.05 -10.12
C LEU A 174 -6.94 -7.52 -9.76
N GLU A 175 -8.03 -7.83 -9.07
CA GLU A 175 -8.42 -9.21 -8.75
C GLU A 175 -8.70 -10.01 -10.02
N LEU A 176 -9.52 -9.48 -10.93
CA LEU A 176 -9.78 -10.12 -12.23
C LEU A 176 -8.49 -10.35 -13.03
N LYS A 177 -7.55 -9.39 -13.03
CA LYS A 177 -6.26 -9.55 -13.70
C LYS A 177 -5.38 -10.63 -13.07
N ARG A 178 -5.46 -10.83 -11.76
CA ARG A 178 -4.75 -11.92 -11.07
C ARG A 178 -5.36 -13.27 -11.44
N GLU A 179 -6.68 -13.38 -11.44
CA GLU A 179 -7.39 -14.60 -11.86
C GLU A 179 -7.06 -14.99 -13.31
N GLU A 180 -7.01 -14.02 -14.23
CA GLU A 180 -6.60 -14.26 -15.62
C GLU A 180 -5.16 -14.77 -15.73
N ALA A 181 -4.24 -14.17 -14.97
CA ALA A 181 -2.83 -14.57 -14.97
C ALA A 181 -2.65 -15.98 -14.41
N GLU A 182 -3.38 -16.33 -13.35
CA GLU A 182 -3.40 -17.67 -12.76
C GLU A 182 -3.95 -18.71 -13.74
N ALA A 183 -5.10 -18.44 -14.37
CA ALA A 183 -5.69 -19.33 -15.36
C ALA A 183 -4.77 -19.54 -16.58
N ALA A 184 -4.10 -18.49 -17.05
CA ALA A 184 -3.13 -18.58 -18.14
C ALA A 184 -1.92 -19.46 -17.75
N ALA A 185 -1.38 -19.28 -16.54
CA ALA A 185 -0.28 -20.09 -16.03
C ALA A 185 -0.64 -21.57 -15.88
N GLU A 186 -1.86 -21.87 -15.42
CA GLU A 186 -2.37 -23.24 -15.34
C GLU A 186 -2.51 -23.89 -16.71
N ALA A 187 -3.04 -23.15 -17.70
CA ALA A 187 -3.17 -23.62 -19.07
C ALA A 187 -1.81 -23.89 -19.72
N GLU A 188 -0.82 -23.02 -19.50
CA GLU A 188 0.55 -23.23 -19.97
C GLU A 188 1.18 -24.46 -19.30
N ALA A 189 1.02 -24.62 -17.99
CA ALA A 189 1.51 -25.79 -17.27
C ALA A 189 0.86 -27.10 -17.74
N ALA A 190 -0.44 -27.08 -18.08
CA ALA A 190 -1.14 -28.21 -18.70
C ALA A 190 -0.57 -28.52 -20.09
N TYR A 191 -0.40 -27.50 -20.93
CA TYR A 191 0.18 -27.65 -22.28
C TYR A 191 1.60 -28.25 -22.22
N VAL A 192 2.45 -27.76 -21.33
CA VAL A 192 3.83 -28.29 -21.14
C VAL A 192 3.80 -29.74 -20.67
N ARG A 193 2.87 -30.12 -19.78
CA ARG A 193 2.70 -31.52 -19.34
C ARG A 193 2.28 -32.43 -20.50
N GLU A 194 1.33 -31.99 -21.33
CA GLU A 194 0.89 -32.74 -22.51
C GLU A 194 2.01 -32.92 -23.54
N GLN A 195 2.78 -31.87 -23.83
CA GLN A 195 3.92 -31.93 -24.74
C GLN A 195 4.99 -32.92 -24.26
N ARG A 196 5.29 -32.92 -22.95
CA ARG A 196 6.22 -33.89 -22.34
C ARG A 196 5.69 -35.32 -22.41
N ALA A 197 4.38 -35.54 -22.23
CA ALA A 197 3.77 -36.85 -22.35
C ALA A 197 3.82 -37.37 -23.80
N ARG A 198 3.52 -36.52 -24.79
CA ARG A 198 3.62 -36.85 -26.23
C ARG A 198 5.07 -37.10 -26.67
N GLY A 199 6.02 -36.30 -26.19
CA GLY A 199 7.45 -36.48 -26.49
C GLY A 199 8.06 -37.76 -25.92
N ARG A 200 7.53 -38.30 -24.80
CA ARG A 200 7.94 -39.60 -24.24
C ARG A 200 7.25 -40.79 -24.90
N GLY A 201 6.08 -40.61 -25.49
CA GLY A 201 5.32 -41.66 -26.19
C GLY A 201 5.81 -41.99 -27.60
N GLY A 202 6.69 -41.17 -28.19
CA GLY A 202 7.26 -41.38 -29.54
C GLY A 202 8.61 -42.11 -29.58
N GLN A 203 9.10 -42.63 -28.45
CA GLN A 203 10.38 -43.37 -28.34
C GLN A 203 10.22 -44.83 -27.85
N ALA A 204 9.00 -45.36 -27.84
CA ALA A 204 8.72 -46.78 -27.57
C ALA A 204 8.27 -47.47 -28.87
#